data_AF-A0A640VR61-F1
#
_entry.id   AF-A0A640VR61-F1
#
_cell.length_a   1.000
_cell.length_b   1.000
_cell.length_c   1.000
_cell.angle_alpha   90.00
_cell.angle_beta   90.00
_cell.angle_gamma   90.00
#
_symmetry.space_group_name_H-M   'P 1'
#
loop_
_entity.id
_entity.type
_entity.pdbx_description
1 polymer ?
#
loop_
_entity_poly.entity_id
_entity_poly.type
_entity_poly.pdbx_seq_one_letter_code
_entity_poly.pdbx_strand_id
1 'polypeptide(L)' 'MTMSDKIAVMMGGEILQCAAPEIIYEDPNDIHVAEFIGPPKINILPVEAVGRGIQLLGHPLMWRVPFEPLA' A
#
# COMPACT_ATOMS: atom_id res chain seq x y z
N MET A 1 10.75 22.58 -1.83
CA MET A 1 10.28 21.61 -2.84
C MET A 1 8.98 22.15 -3.41
N THR A 2 8.95 22.49 -4.69
CA THR A 2 7.78 23.01 -5.41
C THR A 2 6.95 21.83 -5.90
N MET A 3 6.09 21.30 -5.02
CA MET A 3 5.14 20.25 -5.39
C MET A 3 3.93 20.86 -6.10
N SER A 4 3.41 20.16 -7.10
CA SER A 4 2.09 20.40 -7.65
C SER A 4 1.02 20.05 -6.61
N ASP A 5 -0.16 20.68 -6.69
CA ASP A 5 -1.28 20.41 -5.78
C ASP A 5 -1.74 18.95 -5.82
N LYS A 6 -1.48 18.27 -6.95
CA LYS A 6 -1.72 16.84 -7.17
C LYS A 6 -0.63 16.22 -8.03
N ILE A 7 -0.46 14.91 -7.88
CA ILE A 7 0.36 14.04 -8.72
C ILE A 7 -0.54 12.90 -9.22
N ALA A 8 -0.38 12.52 -10.49
CA ALA A 8 -0.96 11.30 -11.03
C ALA A 8 0.13 10.24 -11.21
N VAL A 9 -0.03 9.09 -10.58
CA VAL A 9 0.81 7.90 -10.77
C VAL A 9 0.18 7.05 -11.86
N MET A 10 0.96 6.71 -12.89
CA MET A 10 0.50 5.98 -14.06
C MET A 10 1.37 4.76 -14.33
N MET A 11 0.74 3.65 -14.73
CA MET A 11 1.43 2.43 -15.14
C MET A 11 0.66 1.75 -16.27
N GLY A 12 1.38 1.26 -17.29
CA GLY A 12 0.74 0.58 -18.42
C GLY A 12 -0.21 1.44 -19.26
N GLY A 13 -0.14 2.76 -19.15
CA GLY A 13 -1.06 3.69 -19.83
C GLY A 13 -2.32 4.05 -19.02
N GLU A 14 -2.47 3.52 -17.81
CA GLU A 14 -3.60 3.79 -16.92
C GLU A 14 -3.17 4.63 -15.71
N ILE A 15 -4.08 5.47 -15.19
CA ILE A 15 -3.86 6.21 -13.94
C ILE A 15 -4.25 5.29 -12.78
N LEU A 16 -3.28 4.98 -11.92
CA LEU A 16 -3.50 4.19 -10.70
C LEU A 16 -4.00 5.06 -9.53
N GLN A 17 -3.44 6.26 -9.37
CA GLN A 17 -3.86 7.19 -8.32
C GLN A 17 -3.55 8.65 -8.70
N CYS A 18 -4.47 9.57 -8.38
CA CYS A 18 -4.27 11.01 -8.57
C CYS A 18 -4.68 11.78 -7.31
N ALA A 19 -3.70 12.22 -6.53
CA ALA A 19 -3.92 12.86 -5.22
C ALA A 19 -2.78 13.83 -4.87
N ALA A 20 -2.91 14.53 -3.73
CA ALA A 20 -1.81 15.31 -3.19
C ALA A 20 -0.60 14.40 -2.91
N PRO A 21 0.64 14.89 -3.03
CA PRO A 21 1.84 14.06 -2.84
C PRO A 21 1.90 13.32 -1.50
N GLU A 22 1.42 13.95 -0.43
CA GLU A 22 1.33 13.35 0.90
C GLU A 22 0.41 12.12 0.91
N ILE A 23 -0.76 12.22 0.29
CA ILE A 23 -1.71 11.09 0.15
C ILE A 23 -1.11 9.97 -0.68
N ILE A 24 -0.41 10.30 -1.77
CA ILE A 24 0.29 9.30 -2.60
C ILE A 24 1.33 8.51 -1.80
N TYR A 25 1.97 9.15 -0.80
CA TYR A 25 2.98 8.51 0.05
C TYR A 25 2.38 7.77 1.24
N GLU A 26 1.41 8.36 1.93
CA GLU A 26 0.86 7.85 3.20
C GLU A 26 -0.27 6.84 3.02
N ASP A 27 -1.08 6.98 1.96
CA ASP A 27 -2.25 6.16 1.70
C ASP A 27 -2.32 5.74 0.21
N PRO A 28 -1.40 4.88 -0.23
CA PRO A 28 -1.39 4.37 -1.60
C PRO A 28 -2.57 3.41 -1.82
N ASN A 29 -3.36 3.66 -2.86
CA ASN A 29 -4.53 2.84 -3.20
C ASN A 29 -4.17 1.54 -3.94
N ASP A 30 -2.91 1.39 -4.36
CA ASP A 30 -2.42 0.24 -5.11
C ASP A 30 -0.97 -0.05 -4.70
N ILE A 31 -0.62 -1.34 -4.62
CA ILE A 31 0.72 -1.78 -4.23
C ILE A 31 1.81 -1.24 -5.16
N HIS A 32 1.53 -1.12 -6.46
CA HIS A 32 2.47 -0.59 -7.43
C HIS A 32 2.71 0.91 -7.22
N VAL A 33 1.71 1.65 -6.70
CA VAL A 33 1.90 3.06 -6.29
C VAL A 33 2.82 3.13 -5.08
N ALA A 34 2.58 2.27 -4.07
CA ALA A 34 3.41 2.19 -2.87
C ALA A 34 4.87 1.80 -3.18
N GLU A 35 5.09 0.91 -4.15
CA GLU A 35 6.44 0.51 -4.59
C GLU A 35 7.15 1.56 -5.44
N PHE A 36 6.39 2.41 -6.14
CA PHE A 36 6.93 3.43 -7.03
C PHE A 36 7.40 4.67 -6.28
N ILE A 37 6.74 5.01 -5.17
CA ILE A 37 6.94 6.27 -4.46
C ILE A 37 7.89 6.09 -3.28
N GLY A 38 8.96 6.89 -3.24
CA GLY A 38 9.92 6.93 -2.14
C GLY A 38 11.08 5.92 -2.30
N PRO A 39 12.32 6.39 -2.49
CA PRO A 39 13.51 5.56 -2.33
C PRO A 39 14.01 5.60 -0.88
N PRO A 40 14.37 4.45 -0.26
CA PRO A 40 14.21 3.08 -0.77
C PRO A 40 12.74 2.64 -0.81
N LYS A 41 12.44 1.68 -1.70
CA LYS A 41 11.08 1.14 -1.87
C LYS A 41 10.50 0.62 -0.56
N ILE A 42 9.17 0.68 -0.44
CA ILE A 42 8.44 0.06 0.67
C ILE A 42 8.70 -1.45 0.74
N ASN A 43 8.72 -2.01 1.94
CA ASN A 43 8.83 -3.44 2.15
C ASN A 43 7.46 -4.11 1.96
N ILE A 44 7.41 -5.17 1.14
CA ILE A 44 6.23 -6.02 0.98
C ILE A 44 6.55 -7.39 1.55
N LEU A 45 5.71 -7.86 2.47
CA LEU A 45 5.90 -9.11 3.18
C LEU A 45 4.71 -10.04 2.92
N PRO A 46 4.92 -11.26 2.42
CA PRO A 46 3.84 -12.22 2.23
C PRO A 46 3.32 -12.70 3.59
N VAL A 47 2.00 -12.70 3.75
CA VAL A 47 1.32 -13.16 4.96
C VAL A 47 0.23 -14.17 4.62
N GLU A 48 -0.03 -15.09 5.53
CA GLU A 48 -1.13 -16.03 5.45
C GLU A 48 -2.22 -15.65 6.45
N ALA A 49 -3.48 -15.62 6.02
CA ALA A 49 -4.61 -15.43 6.93
C ALA A 49 -4.88 -16.72 7.70
N VAL A 50 -4.84 -16.66 9.04
CA VAL A 50 -5.06 -17.82 9.91
C VAL A 50 -6.11 -17.46 10.97
N GLY A 51 -7.32 -18.01 10.82
CA GLY A 51 -8.45 -17.71 11.70
C GLY A 51 -8.85 -16.23 11.65
N ARG A 52 -8.61 -15.49 12.74
CA ARG A 52 -8.86 -14.03 12.85
C ARG A 52 -7.56 -13.19 12.90
N GLY A 53 -6.43 -13.79 12.53
CA GLY A 53 -5.13 -13.13 12.52
C GLY A 53 -4.38 -13.40 11.22
N ILE A 54 -3.13 -12.97 11.21
CA ILE A 54 -2.19 -13.21 10.10
C ILE A 54 -0.94 -13.91 10.63
N GLN A 55 -0.33 -14.74 9.78
CA GLN A 55 0.94 -15.41 10.03
C GLN A 55 1.97 -14.89 9.02
N LEU A 56 3.14 -14.51 9.51
CA LEU A 56 4.27 -14.08 8.70
C LEU A 56 5.43 -15.05 8.92
N LEU A 57 5.89 -15.71 7.85
CA LEU A 57 7.01 -16.66 7.91
C LEU A 57 6.84 -17.76 8.98
N GLY A 58 5.62 -18.29 9.15
CA GLY A 58 5.33 -19.29 10.17
C GLY A 58 5.14 -18.73 11.59
N HIS A 59 5.28 -17.42 11.81
CA HIS A 59 5.08 -16.77 13.10
C HIS A 59 3.74 -16.02 13.14
N PRO A 60 2.82 -16.33 14.07
CA PRO A 60 1.57 -15.60 14.20
C PRO A 60 1.85 -14.17 14.66
N LEU A 61 1.31 -13.19 13.94
CA LEU A 61 1.35 -11.79 14.38
C LEU A 61 0.08 -11.50 15.17
N MET A 62 0.23 -10.96 16.38
CA MET A 62 -0.87 -10.35 17.14
C MET A 62 -1.25 -8.99 16.55
N TRP A 63 -1.38 -8.92 15.23
CA TRP A 63 -2.01 -7.78 14.58
C TRP A 63 -3.50 -8.04 14.56
N ARG A 64 -4.28 -7.23 15.28
CA ARG A 64 -5.74 -7.29 15.21
C ARG A 64 -6.14 -6.64 13.89
N VAL A 65 -6.18 -7.43 12.83
CA VAL A 65 -6.53 -6.97 11.49
C VAL A 65 -7.93 -6.35 11.55
N PRO A 66 -8.10 -5.06 11.23
CA PRO A 66 -9.42 -4.50 10.95
C PRO A 66 -9.79 -4.96 9.53
N PHE A 67 -10.02 -6.27 9.37
CA PHE A 67 -10.48 -6.79 8.09
C PHE A 67 -12.00 -6.66 8.07
N GLU A 68 -12.52 -5.67 7.34
CA GLU A 68 -13.87 -5.80 6.79
C GLU A 68 -13.77 -6.82 5.66
N PRO A 69 -14.43 -7.99 5.77
CA PRO A 69 -14.43 -8.94 4.68
C PRO A 69 -15.04 -8.28 3.45
N LEU A 70 -14.28 -8.26 2.35
CA LEU A 70 -14.81 -7.96 1.02
C LEU A 70 -15.89 -9.01 0.74
N ALA A 71 -17.14 -8.57 0.75
CA ALA A 71 -18.32 -9.34 0.38
C ALA A 71 -18.36 -9.62 -1.13
#